data_AF-A0A840QB26-F1
#
_entry.id   AF-A0A840QB26-F1
#
_cell.length_a   1.000
_cell.length_b   1.000
_cell.length_c   1.000
_cell.angle_alpha   90.00
_cell.angle_beta   90.00
_cell.angle_gamma   90.00
#
_symmetry.space_group_name_H-M   'P 1'
#
loop_
_entity.id
_entity.type
_entity.pdbx_description
1 polymer ?
#
loop_
_entity_poly.entity_id
_entity_poly.type
_entity_poly.pdbx_seq_one_letter_code
_entity_poly.pdbx_strand_id
1 'polypeptide(L)'
;MSEGLHCSPATGPSCGRNVEFTISTRTAVLDGEAVAYLGILITRTLHGRPVAEEWLPVGEDPTEADDEHAIQRLHAALCWQHGADSNEMRPGAA
;
A
#
# COMPACT_ATOMS: atom_id res chain seq x y z
N MET A 1 3.20 -24.62 18.74
CA MET A 1 3.80 -23.28 18.58
C MET A 1 3.65 -22.94 17.12
N SER A 2 3.09 -21.76 16.85
CA SER A 2 2.30 -21.41 15.68
C SER A 2 3.04 -21.55 14.35
N GLU A 3 2.44 -22.29 13.41
CA GLU A 3 2.91 -22.39 12.03
C GLU A 3 2.62 -21.06 11.31
N GLY A 4 3.68 -20.36 10.92
CA GLY A 4 3.57 -19.15 10.12
C GLY A 4 2.95 -19.48 8.77
N LEU A 5 1.83 -18.84 8.46
CA LEU A 5 1.22 -18.86 7.13
C LEU A 5 2.18 -18.17 6.15
N HIS A 6 3.10 -18.93 5.57
CA HIS A 6 3.80 -18.51 4.37
C HIS A 6 2.81 -18.57 3.22
N CYS A 7 2.22 -17.42 2.87
CA CYS A 7 1.58 -17.24 1.58
C CYS A 7 2.68 -17.31 0.51
N SER A 8 2.90 -18.49 -0.05
CA SER A 8 3.71 -18.63 -1.27
C SER A 8 3.03 -17.85 -2.40
N PRO A 9 3.72 -16.92 -3.07
CA PRO A 9 3.14 -16.23 -4.21
C PRO A 9 2.94 -17.23 -5.35
N ALA A 10 1.73 -17.23 -5.91
CA ALA A 10 1.40 -18.05 -7.07
C ALA A 10 2.35 -17.71 -8.23
N THR A 11 3.20 -18.67 -8.59
CA THR A 11 4.02 -18.64 -9.80
C THR A 11 3.14 -18.88 -11.02
N GLY A 12 2.35 -17.87 -11.39
CA GLY A 12 1.85 -17.68 -12.75
C GLY A 12 2.54 -16.46 -13.35
N PRO A 13 2.62 -16.31 -14.68
CA PRO A 13 3.19 -15.14 -15.32
C PRO A 13 2.24 -13.94 -15.21
N SER A 14 1.94 -13.48 -13.98
CA SER A 14 1.39 -12.15 -13.76
C SER A 14 2.55 -11.16 -13.80
N CYS A 15 2.71 -10.57 -14.99
CA CYS A 15 3.45 -9.36 -15.32
C CYS A 15 3.91 -8.52 -14.10
N GLY A 16 5.12 -8.77 -13.61
CA GLY A 16 6.06 -7.83 -12.95
C GLY A 16 5.65 -7.05 -11.69
N ARG A 17 4.41 -6.64 -11.53
CA ARG A 17 3.96 -5.68 -10.51
C ARG A 17 3.49 -6.42 -9.27
N ASN A 18 4.02 -6.05 -8.13
CA ASN A 18 3.65 -6.57 -6.82
C ASN A 18 3.49 -5.41 -5.84
N VAL A 19 2.54 -5.53 -4.93
CA VAL A 19 2.36 -4.59 -3.82
C VAL A 19 2.42 -5.35 -2.52
N GLU A 20 3.21 -4.84 -1.59
CA GLU A 20 3.35 -5.34 -0.22
C GLU A 20 2.85 -4.28 0.76
N PHE A 21 2.21 -4.74 1.84
CA PHE A 21 1.72 -3.90 2.93
C PHE A 21 2.36 -4.36 4.22
N THR A 22 3.03 -3.46 4.93
CA THR A 22 3.69 -3.77 6.19
C THR A 22 3.35 -2.73 7.25
N ILE A 23 3.03 -3.18 8.46
CA ILE A 23 2.88 -2.28 9.62
C ILE A 23 4.25 -1.72 9.99
N SER A 24 4.36 -0.39 10.07
CA SER A 24 5.61 0.30 10.32
C SER A 24 5.40 1.53 11.20
N THR A 25 6.30 1.74 12.15
CA THR A 25 6.32 2.94 13.01
C THR A 25 7.27 3.98 12.43
N ARG A 26 6.82 5.24 12.36
CA ARG A 26 7.69 6.40 12.03
C ARG A 26 7.73 7.38 13.19
N THR A 27 8.93 7.85 13.51
CA THR A 27 9.13 8.90 14.50
C THR A 27 9.17 10.25 13.81
N ALA A 28 8.36 11.19 14.27
CA ALA A 28 8.40 12.60 13.88
C ALA A 28 8.82 13.45 15.07
N VAL A 29 9.43 14.61 14.81
CA VAL A 29 9.73 15.59 15.87
C VAL A 29 8.69 16.70 15.79
N LEU A 30 7.88 16.85 16.84
CA LEU A 30 6.86 17.88 17.00
C LEU A 30 7.23 18.71 18.23
N ASP A 31 7.38 20.02 18.05
CA ASP A 31 7.73 20.95 19.13
C ASP A 31 8.98 20.55 19.96
N GLY A 32 9.93 19.87 19.32
CA GLY A 32 11.17 19.39 19.97
C GLY A 32 11.03 18.05 20.68
N GLU A 33 9.85 17.43 20.66
CA GLU A 33 9.58 16.09 21.21
C GLU A 33 9.49 15.05 20.09
N ALA A 34 10.08 13.87 20.32
CA ALA A 34 10.01 12.75 19.39
C ALA A 34 8.74 11.94 19.64
N VAL A 35 7.81 11.96 18.67
CA VAL A 35 6.53 11.25 18.72
C VAL A 35 6.55 10.11 17.71
N ALA A 36 6.18 8.91 18.15
CA ALA A 36 6.11 7.72 17.30
C ALA A 36 4.68 7.51 16.79
N TYR A 37 4.52 7.39 15.48
CA TYR A 37 3.25 7.13 14.81
C TYR A 37 3.26 5.74 14.19
N LEU A 38 2.20 4.97 14.44
CA LEU A 38 1.95 3.74 13.72
C LEU A 38 1.43 4.06 12.32
N GLY A 39 1.73 3.19 11.36
CA GLY A 39 1.24 3.36 10.01
C GLY A 39 1.41 2.12 9.16
N ILE A 40 0.96 2.23 7.92
CA ILE A 40 1.07 1.19 6.90
C ILE A 40 2.07 1.67 5.86
N LEU A 41 3.15 0.92 5.66
CA LEU A 41 4.05 1.08 4.54
C LEU A 41 3.55 0.25 3.36
N ILE A 42 3.31 0.92 2.25
CA ILE A 42 2.94 0.33 0.96
C ILE A 42 4.18 0.35 0.07
N THR A 43 4.66 -0.84 -0.28
CA THR A 43 5.82 -1.00 -1.17
C THR A 43 5.36 -1.56 -2.50
N ARG A 44 5.62 -0.82 -3.58
CA ARG A 44 5.33 -1.26 -4.95
C ARG A 44 6.60 -1.75 -5.59
N THR A 45 6.55 -2.95 -6.15
CA THR A 45 7.69 -3.65 -6.73
C THR A 45 7.39 -3.98 -8.19
N LEU A 46 8.27 -3.62 -9.11
CA LEU A 46 8.21 -4.00 -10.52
C LEU A 46 9.41 -4.89 -10.87
N HIS A 47 9.13 -6.10 -11.36
CA HIS A 47 10.12 -7.13 -11.68
C HIS A 47 11.11 -7.39 -10.52
N GLY A 48 10.58 -7.45 -9.29
CA GLY A 48 11.39 -7.68 -8.09
C GLY A 48 12.18 -6.47 -7.59
N ARG A 49 11.99 -5.27 -8.19
CA ARG A 49 12.64 -4.04 -7.74
C ARG A 49 11.62 -3.05 -7.16
N PRO A 50 11.86 -2.47 -5.97
CA PRO A 50 10.98 -1.43 -5.44
C PRO A 50 11.00 -0.22 -6.37
N VAL A 51 9.82 0.23 -6.78
CA VAL A 51 9.63 1.39 -7.67
C VAL A 51 8.91 2.54 -6.99
N ALA A 52 8.18 2.28 -5.90
CA ALA A 52 7.56 3.31 -5.09
C ALA A 52 7.34 2.79 -3.67
N GLU A 53 7.44 3.70 -2.70
CA GLU A 53 7.11 3.46 -1.30
C GLU A 53 6.24 4.61 -0.82
N GLU A 54 5.16 4.28 -0.13
CA GLU A 54 4.25 5.24 0.46
C GLU A 54 3.92 4.83 1.88
N TRP A 55 4.03 5.75 2.84
CA TRP A 55 3.67 5.47 4.22
C TRP A 55 2.42 6.26 4.59
N LEU A 56 1.43 5.54 5.11
CA LEU A 56 0.16 6.07 5.55
C LEU A 56 0.11 6.07 7.08
N PRO A 57 -0.06 7.22 7.74
CA PRO A 57 -0.24 7.25 9.17
C PRO A 57 -1.57 6.59 9.54
N VAL A 58 -1.55 5.81 10.62
CA VAL A 58 -2.75 5.35 11.32
C VAL A 58 -2.73 6.09 12.65
N GLY A 59 -3.49 7.19 12.71
CA GLY A 59 -3.55 8.06 13.89
C GLY A 59 -4.04 7.33 15.14
N GLU A 60 -3.85 7.94 16.31
CA GLU A 60 -4.37 7.40 17.58
C GLU A 60 -5.90 7.51 17.68
N ASP A 61 -6.49 8.53 17.03
CA ASP A 61 -7.93 8.76 16.88
C ASP A 61 -8.25 9.07 15.40
N PRO A 62 -8.29 8.05 14.52
CA PRO A 62 -8.53 8.25 13.10
C PRO A 62 -9.97 8.69 12.84
N THR A 63 -10.14 9.63 11.91
CA THR A 63 -11.47 10.06 11.44
C THR A 63 -11.95 9.24 10.26
N GLU A 64 -13.24 9.29 9.94
CA GLU A 64 -13.80 8.66 8.73
C GLU A 64 -13.11 9.16 7.45
N ALA A 65 -12.71 10.44 7.41
CA ALA A 65 -11.96 10.99 6.29
C ALA A 65 -10.55 10.39 6.15
N ASP A 66 -9.91 10.05 7.29
CA ASP A 66 -8.62 9.36 7.29
C ASP A 66 -8.77 7.92 6.78
N ASP A 67 -9.84 7.23 7.18
CA ASP A 67 -10.17 5.89 6.71
C ASP A 67 -10.43 5.89 5.20
N GLU A 68 -11.25 6.82 4.69
CA GLU A 68 -11.50 6.96 3.26
C GLU A 68 -10.20 7.21 2.49
N HIS A 69 -9.34 8.10 3.00
CA HIS A 69 -8.06 8.38 2.37
C HIS A 69 -7.16 7.13 2.37
N ALA A 70 -7.09 6.38 3.46
CA ALA A 70 -6.35 5.12 3.53
C ALA A 70 -6.89 4.09 2.53
N ILE A 71 -8.20 3.90 2.48
CA ILE A 71 -8.87 2.99 1.53
C ILE A 71 -8.56 3.37 0.09
N GLN A 72 -8.64 4.66 -0.26
CA GLN A 72 -8.32 5.14 -1.61
C GLN A 72 -6.87 4.84 -2.00
N ARG A 73 -5.91 5.02 -1.08
CA ARG A 73 -4.49 4.74 -1.33
C ARG A 73 -4.21 3.26 -1.49
N LEU A 74 -4.80 2.43 -0.62
CA LEU A 74 -4.73 0.97 -0.72
C LEU A 74 -5.34 0.49 -2.04
N HIS A 75 -6.53 0.98 -2.39
CA HIS A 75 -7.22 0.65 -3.64
C HIS A 75 -6.38 1.04 -4.86
N ALA A 76 -5.82 2.26 -4.88
CA ALA A 76 -4.95 2.70 -5.97
C ALA A 76 -3.69 1.84 -6.12
N ALA A 77 -3.10 1.38 -5.01
CA ALA A 77 -1.95 0.48 -5.05
C ALA A 77 -2.33 -0.90 -5.63
N LEU A 78 -3.47 -1.45 -5.20
CA LEU A 78 -3.98 -2.72 -5.74
C LEU A 78 -4.37 -2.61 -7.22
N CYS A 79 -5.02 -1.52 -7.64
CA CYS A 79 -5.31 -1.27 -9.04
C CYS A 79 -4.04 -1.24 -9.89
N TRP A 80 -3.00 -0.55 -9.43
CA TRP A 80 -1.69 -0.54 -10.08
C TRP A 80 -1.08 -1.94 -10.23
N GLN A 81 -1.19 -2.78 -9.19
CA GLN A 81 -0.73 -4.18 -9.21
C GLN A 81 -1.40 -4.97 -10.33
N HIS A 82 -2.70 -4.76 -10.53
CA HIS A 82 -3.49 -5.46 -11.55
C HIS A 82 -3.35 -4.84 -12.95
N GLY A 83 -2.53 -3.81 -13.12
CA GLY A 83 -2.42 -3.07 -14.39
C GLY A 83 -3.65 -2.22 -14.71
N ALA A 84 -4.59 -2.10 -13.77
CA ALA A 84 -5.72 -1.17 -13.84
C ALA A 84 -5.21 0.22 -13.42
N ASP A 85 -4.30 0.79 -14.19
CA ASP A 85 -4.02 2.22 -14.06
C ASP A 85 -5.36 2.92 -14.38
N SER A 86 -5.88 3.79 -13.50
CA SER A 86 -7.24 4.38 -13.59
C SER A 86 -7.47 5.31 -14.81
N ASN A 87 -6.73 5.12 -15.90
CA ASN A 87 -6.81 5.83 -17.16
C ASN A 87 -7.26 4.94 -18.35
N GLU A 88 -7.99 3.85 -18.10
CA GLU A 88 -8.72 3.16 -19.16
C GLU A 88 -10.24 3.35 -18.96
N MET A 89 -10.68 4.61 -19.07
CA MET A 89 -11.96 4.90 -19.70
C MET A 89 -11.90 4.23 -21.09
N ARG A 90 -12.39 3.00 -21.22
CA ARG A 90 -12.59 2.37 -22.54
C ARG A 90 -13.53 3.31 -23.31
N PRO A 91 -13.11 4.01 -24.38
CA PRO A 91 -14.08 4.63 -25.25
C PRO A 91 -14.91 3.49 -25.85
N GLY A 92 -16.21 3.55 -25.60
CA GLY A 92 -17.17 2.58 -26.07
C GLY A 92 -17.00 2.35 -27.57
N ALA A 93 -16.93 1.09 -27.94
CA ALA A 93 -17.22 0.67 -29.29
C ALA A 93 -18.67 1.03 -29.63
N ALA A 94 -18.85 1.86 -30.65
CA ALA A 94 -19.95 1.83 -31.62
C ALA A 94 -19.66 2.83 -32.75
#